data_AF-A0A485AUZ8-F1
#
_entry.id   AF-A0A485AUZ8-F1
#
_cell.length_a   1.000
_cell.length_b   1.000
_cell.length_c   1.000
_cell.angle_alpha   90.00
_cell.angle_beta   90.00
_cell.angle_gamma   90.00
#
_symmetry.space_group_name_H-M   'P 1'
#
loop_
_entity.id
_entity.type
_entity.pdbx_description
1 polymer ?
#
loop_
_entity_poly.entity_id
_entity_poly.type
_entity_poly.pdbx_seq_one_letter_code
_entity_poly.pdbx_strand_id
1 'polypeptide(L)'
;MVSALEKAKQTTFARFLYALGIREVGEATAAGLAAFFGTLEALEAASVDELQKVPDVGVVVANHVFNFFAEESNREVIQQLLKEGVNWPAPVVINADEIDSPFAGKTVVLTGSLSQMSRDDAKTRLVELGAKVAGSVSKKTDLVIAGEAAGSKLAKAQELGIEVIDEAEMLRLLGV
;
A
#
# COMPACT_ATOMS: atom_id res chain seq x y z
N MET A 1 24.07 -18.51 -17.27
CA MET A 1 22.65 -18.76 -17.60
C MET A 1 21.85 -19.26 -16.40
N VAL A 2 22.29 -20.28 -15.65
CA VAL A 2 21.58 -20.78 -14.46
C VAL A 2 21.39 -19.72 -13.35
N SER A 3 22.40 -18.87 -13.10
CA SER A 3 22.32 -17.81 -12.09
C SER A 3 21.32 -16.69 -12.40
N ALA A 4 20.91 -16.52 -13.67
CA ALA A 4 19.93 -15.51 -14.05
C ALA A 4 18.50 -15.98 -13.78
N LEU A 5 18.23 -17.29 -13.94
CA LEU A 5 16.96 -17.92 -13.57
C LEU A 5 16.74 -17.85 -12.06
N GLU A 6 17.76 -18.17 -11.27
CA GLU A 6 17.71 -18.08 -9.81
C GLU A 6 17.40 -16.65 -9.32
N LYS A 7 17.96 -15.62 -9.96
CA LYS A 7 17.63 -14.22 -9.64
C LYS A 7 16.21 -13.83 -10.07
N ALA A 8 15.75 -14.36 -11.20
CA ALA A 8 14.39 -14.11 -11.70
C ALA A 8 13.29 -14.74 -10.82
N LYS A 9 13.64 -15.72 -9.97
CA LYS A 9 12.72 -16.28 -8.96
C LYS A 9 12.33 -15.26 -7.89
N GLN A 10 13.17 -14.25 -7.63
CA GLN A 10 12.78 -13.10 -6.80
C GLN A 10 12.16 -12.03 -7.69
N THR A 11 10.85 -11.87 -7.57
CA THR A 11 10.09 -10.91 -8.37
C THR A 11 9.17 -10.08 -7.47
N THR A 12 8.34 -9.23 -8.07
CA THR A 12 7.24 -8.55 -7.39
C THR A 12 5.92 -9.14 -7.84
N PHE A 13 4.87 -9.03 -7.00
CA PHE A 13 3.56 -9.60 -7.34
C PHE A 13 3.02 -9.04 -8.67
N ALA A 14 3.16 -7.73 -8.91
CA ALA A 14 2.79 -7.09 -10.17
C ALA A 14 3.53 -7.69 -11.39
N ARG A 15 4.86 -7.90 -11.28
CA ARG A 15 5.65 -8.48 -12.36
C ARG A 15 5.30 -9.95 -12.59
N PHE A 16 4.98 -10.68 -11.52
CA PHE A 16 4.49 -12.05 -11.64
C PHE A 16 3.17 -12.10 -12.43
N LEU A 17 2.18 -11.29 -12.04
CA LEU A 17 0.89 -11.20 -12.75
C LEU A 17 1.07 -10.81 -14.22
N TYR A 18 1.95 -9.86 -14.50
CA TYR A 18 2.27 -9.47 -15.88
C TYR A 18 2.94 -10.63 -16.67
N ALA A 19 3.84 -11.38 -16.04
CA ALA A 19 4.54 -12.51 -16.66
C ALA A 19 3.62 -13.71 -16.96
N LEU A 20 2.47 -13.82 -16.28
CA LEU A 20 1.45 -14.84 -16.60
C LEU A 20 0.79 -14.61 -17.96
N GLY A 21 0.92 -13.40 -18.54
CA GLY A 21 0.42 -13.12 -19.88
C GLY A 21 -1.11 -13.15 -19.98
N ILE A 22 -1.81 -12.78 -18.91
CA ILE A 22 -3.27 -12.71 -18.89
C ILE A 22 -3.72 -11.69 -19.95
N ARG A 23 -4.68 -12.08 -20.78
CA ARG A 23 -5.18 -11.26 -21.89
C ARG A 23 -5.74 -9.93 -21.38
N GLU A 24 -5.40 -8.83 -22.06
CA GLU A 24 -5.76 -7.44 -21.69
C GLU A 24 -5.17 -6.95 -20.35
N VAL A 25 -4.29 -7.72 -19.69
CA VAL A 25 -3.61 -7.29 -18.47
C VAL A 25 -2.22 -6.77 -18.82
N GLY A 26 -2.10 -5.44 -18.91
CA GLY A 26 -0.82 -4.76 -19.06
C GLY A 26 -0.08 -4.58 -17.73
N GLU A 27 1.13 -4.01 -17.78
CA GLU A 27 1.95 -3.75 -16.58
C GLU A 27 1.22 -2.87 -15.55
N ALA A 28 0.52 -1.82 -16.01
CA ALA A 28 -0.27 -0.94 -15.15
C ALA A 28 -1.45 -1.67 -14.49
N THR A 29 -2.17 -2.49 -15.25
CA THR A 29 -3.30 -3.29 -14.76
C THR A 29 -2.83 -4.34 -13.75
N ALA A 30 -1.73 -5.03 -14.04
CA ALA A 30 -1.12 -5.99 -13.13
C ALA A 30 -0.67 -5.33 -11.83
N ALA A 31 -0.10 -4.11 -11.90
CA ALA A 31 0.24 -3.33 -10.72
C ALA A 31 -0.99 -2.92 -9.91
N GLY A 32 -2.08 -2.50 -10.57
CA GLY A 32 -3.35 -2.18 -9.92
C GLY A 32 -3.97 -3.37 -9.20
N LEU A 33 -4.01 -4.53 -9.86
CA LEU A 33 -4.50 -5.79 -9.28
C LEU A 33 -3.63 -6.22 -8.09
N ALA A 34 -2.30 -6.18 -8.24
CA ALA A 34 -1.38 -6.51 -7.16
C ALA A 34 -1.54 -5.58 -5.94
N ALA A 35 -1.72 -4.27 -6.16
CA ALA A 35 -1.91 -3.30 -5.09
C ALA A 35 -3.28 -3.45 -4.41
N PHE A 36 -4.32 -3.79 -5.15
CA PHE A 36 -5.68 -3.91 -4.63
C PHE A 36 -5.90 -5.20 -3.84
N PHE A 37 -5.47 -6.34 -4.38
CA PHE A 37 -5.67 -7.65 -3.74
C PHE A 37 -4.53 -8.03 -2.79
N GLY A 38 -3.33 -7.50 -3.02
CA GLY A 38 -2.14 -7.77 -2.23
C GLY A 38 -1.56 -9.17 -2.43
N THR A 39 -2.39 -10.21 -2.33
CA THR A 39 -1.98 -11.61 -2.38
C THR A 39 -2.57 -12.34 -3.58
N LEU A 40 -1.90 -13.41 -4.00
CA LEU A 40 -2.37 -14.28 -5.07
C LEU A 40 -3.67 -14.99 -4.67
N GLU A 41 -3.79 -15.46 -3.43
CA GLU A 41 -5.00 -16.13 -2.96
C GLU A 41 -6.23 -15.20 -2.98
N ALA A 42 -6.07 -13.94 -2.58
CA ALA A 42 -7.14 -12.96 -2.65
C ALA A 42 -7.58 -12.68 -4.10
N LEU A 43 -6.62 -12.65 -5.03
CA LEU A 43 -6.90 -12.47 -6.45
C LEU A 43 -7.59 -13.71 -7.07
N GLU A 44 -7.16 -14.92 -6.70
CA GLU A 44 -7.74 -16.19 -7.16
C GLU A 44 -9.17 -16.41 -6.65
N ALA A 45 -9.48 -15.90 -5.46
CA ALA A 45 -10.81 -15.96 -4.87
C ALA A 45 -11.74 -14.82 -5.34
N ALA A 46 -11.20 -13.81 -6.02
CA ALA A 46 -11.94 -12.61 -6.40
C ALA A 46 -13.02 -12.92 -7.43
N SER A 47 -14.20 -12.33 -7.24
CA SER A 47 -15.26 -12.34 -8.24
C SER A 47 -15.06 -11.29 -9.34
N VAL A 48 -15.73 -11.45 -10.48
CA VAL A 48 -15.71 -10.46 -11.59
C VAL A 48 -16.17 -9.07 -11.11
N ASP A 49 -17.08 -8.99 -10.13
CA ASP A 49 -17.53 -7.72 -9.55
C ASP A 49 -16.41 -7.06 -8.72
N GLU A 50 -15.67 -7.83 -7.94
CA GLU A 50 -14.55 -7.31 -7.14
C GLU A 50 -13.39 -6.86 -8.00
N LEU A 51 -13.08 -7.60 -9.07
CA LEU A 51 -12.07 -7.21 -10.06
C LEU A 51 -12.42 -5.86 -10.70
N GLN A 52 -13.70 -5.56 -10.94
CA GLN A 52 -14.15 -4.28 -11.48
C GLN A 52 -14.04 -3.10 -10.49
N LYS A 53 -13.81 -3.36 -9.20
CA LYS A 53 -13.56 -2.30 -8.20
C LYS A 53 -12.15 -1.73 -8.30
N VAL A 54 -11.26 -2.44 -8.99
CA VAL A 54 -9.87 -2.03 -9.19
C VAL A 54 -9.85 -0.89 -10.21
N PRO A 55 -9.14 0.22 -9.92
CA PRO A 55 -8.94 1.29 -10.90
C PRO A 55 -8.36 0.73 -12.20
N ASP A 56 -8.88 1.21 -13.34
CA ASP A 56 -8.45 0.79 -14.69
C ASP A 56 -8.77 -0.67 -15.06
N VAL A 57 -9.59 -1.39 -14.28
CA VAL A 57 -10.09 -2.74 -14.62
C VAL A 57 -11.57 -2.68 -15.01
N GLY A 58 -11.82 -2.81 -16.32
CA GLY A 58 -13.18 -2.94 -16.84
C GLY A 58 -13.70 -4.39 -16.83
N VAL A 59 -14.98 -4.55 -17.17
CA VAL A 59 -15.66 -5.85 -17.26
C VAL A 59 -14.93 -6.87 -18.16
N VAL A 60 -14.28 -6.41 -19.23
CA VAL A 60 -13.53 -7.29 -20.16
C VAL A 60 -12.30 -7.88 -19.47
N VAL A 61 -11.48 -7.03 -18.85
CA VAL A 61 -10.28 -7.43 -18.11
C VAL A 61 -10.66 -8.32 -16.92
N ALA A 62 -11.68 -7.93 -16.16
CA ALA A 62 -12.17 -8.69 -15.02
C ALA A 62 -12.60 -10.11 -15.41
N ASN A 63 -13.33 -10.27 -16.52
CA ASN A 63 -13.69 -11.60 -17.03
C ASN A 63 -12.47 -12.40 -17.48
N HIS A 64 -11.48 -11.78 -18.14
CA HIS A 64 -10.26 -12.48 -18.54
C HIS A 64 -9.45 -12.98 -17.35
N VAL A 65 -9.26 -12.13 -16.33
CA VAL A 65 -8.57 -12.50 -15.09
C VAL A 65 -9.32 -13.62 -14.38
N PHE A 66 -10.64 -13.48 -14.19
CA PHE A 66 -11.47 -14.50 -13.56
C PHE A 66 -11.41 -15.85 -14.29
N ASN A 67 -11.58 -15.84 -15.62
CA ASN A 67 -11.54 -17.06 -16.43
C ASN A 67 -10.14 -17.68 -16.43
N PHE A 68 -9.08 -16.87 -16.46
CA PHE A 68 -7.71 -17.35 -16.40
C PHE A 68 -7.47 -18.15 -15.11
N PHE A 69 -7.88 -17.60 -13.97
CA PHE A 69 -7.79 -18.31 -12.68
C PHE A 69 -8.84 -19.40 -12.53
N ALA A 70 -9.98 -19.38 -13.24
CA ALA A 70 -10.94 -20.48 -13.22
C ALA A 70 -10.43 -21.72 -13.96
N GLU A 71 -9.47 -21.55 -14.88
CA GLU A 71 -8.90 -22.64 -15.66
C GLU A 71 -7.86 -23.43 -14.86
N GLU A 72 -8.06 -24.76 -14.75
CA GLU A 72 -7.21 -25.65 -13.95
C GLU A 72 -5.77 -25.71 -14.48
N SER A 73 -5.59 -25.67 -15.81
CA SER A 73 -4.28 -25.63 -16.49
C SER A 73 -3.43 -24.45 -16.03
N ASN A 74 -4.02 -23.26 -15.91
CA ASN A 74 -3.31 -22.06 -15.48
C ASN A 74 -2.95 -22.14 -13.99
N ARG A 75 -3.84 -22.66 -13.14
CA ARG A 75 -3.55 -22.90 -11.73
C ARG A 75 -2.41 -23.90 -11.55
N GLU A 76 -2.37 -24.97 -12.33
CA GLU A 76 -1.27 -25.94 -12.30
C GLU A 76 0.07 -25.29 -12.65
N VAL A 77 0.11 -24.44 -13.68
CA VAL A 77 1.31 -23.70 -14.07
C VAL A 77 1.77 -22.76 -12.95
N ILE A 78 0.85 -22.01 -12.34
CA ILE A 78 1.16 -21.14 -11.20
C ILE A 78 1.73 -21.95 -10.04
N GLN A 79 1.10 -23.07 -9.69
CA GLN A 79 1.56 -23.95 -8.61
C GLN A 79 2.94 -24.55 -8.89
N GLN A 80 3.24 -24.90 -10.15
CA GLN A 80 4.57 -25.35 -10.54
C GLN A 80 5.61 -24.22 -10.39
N LEU A 81 5.30 -23.01 -10.83
CA LEU A 81 6.18 -21.85 -10.67
C LEU A 81 6.49 -21.55 -9.20
N LEU A 82 5.47 -21.63 -8.33
CA LEU A 82 5.64 -21.48 -6.89
C LEU A 82 6.53 -22.59 -6.30
N LYS A 83 6.33 -23.85 -6.71
CA LYS A 83 7.17 -24.99 -6.29
C LYS A 83 8.62 -24.89 -6.74
N GLU A 84 8.86 -24.32 -7.92
CA GLU A 84 10.20 -24.04 -8.46
C GLU A 84 10.94 -22.92 -7.69
N GLY A 85 10.24 -22.24 -6.77
CA GLY A 85 10.79 -21.25 -5.85
C GLY A 85 10.57 -19.80 -6.28
N VAL A 86 9.68 -19.54 -7.25
CA VAL A 86 9.26 -18.17 -7.55
C VAL A 86 8.57 -17.59 -6.32
N ASN A 87 9.11 -16.49 -5.83
CA ASN A 87 8.57 -15.77 -4.70
C ASN A 87 8.58 -14.27 -4.98
N TRP A 88 7.68 -13.59 -4.30
CA TRP A 88 7.67 -12.15 -4.20
C TRP A 88 7.46 -11.82 -2.73
N PRO A 89 7.96 -10.65 -2.26
CA PRO A 89 7.62 -10.20 -0.93
C PRO A 89 6.10 -10.15 -0.82
N ALA A 90 5.57 -10.74 0.26
CA ALA A 90 4.18 -10.57 0.62
C ALA A 90 3.86 -9.07 0.59
N PRO A 91 2.64 -8.68 0.18
CA PRO A 91 2.24 -7.29 0.33
C PRO A 91 2.55 -6.94 1.78
N VAL A 92 3.35 -5.89 1.98
CA VAL A 92 3.43 -5.27 3.30
C VAL A 92 2.06 -4.63 3.46
N VAL A 93 1.09 -5.44 3.88
CA VAL A 93 -0.09 -4.93 4.53
C VAL A 93 0.52 -4.33 5.76
N ILE A 94 0.74 -3.02 5.70
CA ILE A 94 0.99 -2.24 6.88
C ILE A 94 -0.34 -2.30 7.62
N ASN A 95 -0.60 -3.44 8.27
CA ASN A 95 -1.73 -3.64 9.15
C ASN A 95 -1.51 -2.62 10.24
N ALA A 96 -2.29 -1.57 10.17
CA ALA A 96 -2.32 -0.54 11.18
C ALA A 96 -2.49 -1.13 12.59
N ASP A 97 -3.09 -2.32 12.70
CA ASP A 97 -3.32 -3.02 13.95
C ASP A 97 -2.16 -3.91 14.42
N GLU A 98 -1.18 -4.24 13.55
CA GLU A 98 -0.02 -5.09 13.90
C GLU A 98 1.29 -4.33 14.05
N ILE A 99 1.35 -3.09 13.58
CA ILE A 99 2.40 -2.21 14.10
C ILE A 99 1.91 -1.72 15.45
N ASP A 100 2.65 -2.05 16.50
CA ASP A 100 2.56 -1.39 17.80
C ASP A 100 3.12 0.04 17.68
N SER A 101 2.60 0.80 16.71
CA SER A 101 3.00 2.14 16.36
C SER A 101 1.81 3.08 16.54
N PRO A 102 1.99 4.17 17.29
CA PRO A 102 0.92 5.09 17.67
C PRO A 102 0.26 5.80 16.47
N PHE A 103 0.82 5.69 15.27
CA PHE A 103 0.33 6.34 14.05
C PHE A 103 -0.43 5.43 13.10
N ALA A 104 -0.42 4.14 13.37
CA ALA A 104 -0.89 3.12 12.47
C ALA A 104 -2.42 3.26 12.28
N GLY A 105 -2.86 3.43 11.03
CA GLY A 105 -4.28 3.61 10.67
C GLY A 105 -4.86 5.00 10.92
N LYS A 106 -4.10 5.90 11.55
CA LYS A 106 -4.53 7.27 11.86
C LYS A 106 -4.30 8.22 10.69
N THR A 107 -5.17 9.20 10.54
CA THR A 107 -4.99 10.31 9.59
C THR A 107 -4.20 11.43 10.23
N VAL A 108 -2.98 11.65 9.75
CA VAL A 108 -2.01 12.61 10.30
C VAL A 108 -1.90 13.83 9.39
N VAL A 109 -1.93 15.05 9.95
CA VAL A 109 -1.72 16.29 9.20
C VAL A 109 -0.48 17.01 9.70
N LEU A 110 0.45 17.29 8.79
CA LEU A 110 1.67 18.04 9.07
C LEU A 110 1.43 19.55 8.84
N THR A 111 1.64 20.36 9.87
CA THR A 111 1.57 21.82 9.81
C THR A 111 2.78 22.49 10.43
N GLY A 112 3.16 23.67 9.93
CA GLY A 112 4.40 24.35 10.30
C GLY A 112 5.61 23.87 9.50
N SER A 113 6.76 24.42 9.84
CA SER A 113 8.09 24.04 9.37
C SER A 113 8.69 23.03 10.35
N LEU A 114 9.17 21.92 9.82
CA LEU A 114 9.91 20.92 10.59
C LEU A 114 11.38 21.30 10.55
N SER A 115 12.02 21.34 11.71
CA SER A 115 13.39 21.82 11.88
C SER A 115 14.38 20.66 12.03
N GLN A 116 13.91 19.49 12.48
CA GLN A 116 14.70 18.28 12.63
C GLN A 116 14.61 17.32 11.44
N MET A 117 13.56 17.42 10.61
CA MET A 117 13.44 16.61 9.41
C MET A 117 12.76 17.34 8.24
N SER A 118 13.04 16.89 7.01
CA SER A 118 12.31 17.41 5.86
C SER A 118 10.85 16.93 5.87
N ARG A 119 9.94 17.75 5.35
CA ARG A 119 8.52 17.40 5.26
C ARG A 119 8.28 16.11 4.46
N ASP A 120 9.12 15.85 3.47
CA ASP A 120 9.02 14.66 2.62
C ASP A 120 9.53 13.41 3.35
N ASP A 121 10.60 13.52 4.14
CA ASP A 121 11.07 12.42 5.00
C ASP A 121 10.04 12.09 6.07
N ALA A 122 9.48 13.12 6.72
CA ALA A 122 8.42 12.98 7.71
C ALA A 122 7.22 12.22 7.14
N LYS A 123 6.79 12.60 5.93
CA LYS A 123 5.69 11.95 5.23
C LYS A 123 6.01 10.49 4.92
N THR A 124 7.22 10.20 4.47
CA THR A 124 7.66 8.84 4.15
C THR A 124 7.64 7.96 5.39
N ARG A 125 8.26 8.41 6.49
CA ARG A 125 8.29 7.71 7.78
C ARG A 125 6.90 7.42 8.35
N LEU A 126 6.00 8.41 8.29
CA LEU A 126 4.62 8.24 8.74
C LEU A 126 3.86 7.22 7.91
N VAL A 127 4.04 7.23 6.58
CA VAL A 127 3.43 6.25 5.68
C VAL A 127 4.02 4.85 5.91
N GLU A 128 5.33 4.74 6.16
CA GLU A 128 6.01 3.48 6.53
C GLU A 128 5.43 2.87 7.81
N LEU A 129 5.03 3.71 8.77
CA LEU A 129 4.37 3.29 10.01
C LEU A 129 2.85 3.12 9.87
N GLY A 130 2.31 3.16 8.65
CA GLY A 130 0.89 2.89 8.38
C GLY A 130 -0.04 4.07 8.61
N ALA A 131 0.49 5.29 8.75
CA ALA A 131 -0.29 6.50 8.90
C ALA A 131 -0.73 7.08 7.55
N LYS A 132 -1.91 7.69 7.51
CA LYS A 132 -2.42 8.39 6.32
C LYS A 132 -2.11 9.88 6.42
N VAL A 133 -1.14 10.36 5.64
CA VAL A 133 -0.77 11.79 5.67
C VAL A 133 -1.71 12.63 4.80
N ALA A 134 -2.47 13.52 5.43
CA ALA A 134 -3.36 14.46 4.75
C ALA A 134 -2.82 15.90 4.77
N GLY A 135 -3.13 16.67 3.73
CA GLY A 135 -2.70 18.08 3.62
C GLY A 135 -3.60 19.09 4.36
N SER A 136 -4.76 18.64 4.86
CA SER A 136 -5.82 19.48 5.41
C SER A 136 -6.40 18.90 6.70
N VAL A 137 -6.63 19.76 7.70
CA VAL A 137 -7.29 19.37 8.96
C VAL A 137 -8.80 19.27 8.73
N SER A 138 -9.35 18.09 9.00
CA SER A 138 -10.77 17.76 8.85
C SER A 138 -11.26 16.95 10.07
N LYS A 139 -12.56 16.69 10.16
CA LYS A 139 -13.13 15.82 11.21
C LYS A 139 -12.63 14.36 11.15
N LYS A 140 -12.00 13.96 10.04
CA LYS A 140 -11.39 12.63 9.86
C LYS A 140 -9.91 12.63 10.25
N THR A 141 -9.36 13.78 10.65
CA THR A 141 -7.97 13.89 11.08
C THR A 141 -7.89 13.43 12.53
N ASP A 142 -7.10 12.40 12.78
CA ASP A 142 -6.91 11.83 14.11
C ASP A 142 -5.77 12.53 14.86
N LEU A 143 -4.76 12.99 14.12
CA LEU A 143 -3.55 13.58 14.69
C LEU A 143 -3.02 14.75 13.86
N VAL A 144 -2.54 15.80 14.51
CA VAL A 144 -1.88 16.94 13.87
C VAL A 144 -0.48 17.11 14.44
N ILE A 145 0.51 17.13 13.55
CA ILE A 145 1.91 17.36 13.92
C ILE A 145 2.21 18.82 13.65
N ALA A 146 2.54 19.54 14.71
CA ALA A 146 2.79 20.97 14.72
C ALA A 146 4.29 21.26 14.85
N GLY A 147 4.89 21.70 13.75
CA GLY A 147 6.26 22.26 13.73
C GLY A 147 6.28 23.75 14.06
N GLU A 148 7.45 24.38 13.88
CA GLU A 148 7.61 25.82 14.04
C GLU A 148 6.64 26.57 13.11
N ALA A 149 5.90 27.55 13.66
CA ALA A 149 4.88 28.31 12.95
C ALA A 149 3.67 27.50 12.40
N ALA A 150 3.21 26.48 13.14
CA ALA A 150 2.03 25.66 12.82
C ALA A 150 0.71 26.41 12.54
N GLY A 151 0.60 27.68 12.95
CA GLY A 151 -0.38 28.66 12.46
C GLY A 151 -1.85 28.21 12.49
N SER A 152 -2.61 28.58 11.45
CA SER A 152 -4.07 28.42 11.37
C SER A 152 -4.58 26.96 11.37
N LYS A 153 -3.72 25.97 11.09
CA LYS A 153 -4.11 24.55 11.12
C LYS A 153 -4.06 23.97 12.53
N LEU A 154 -3.14 24.44 13.38
CA LEU A 154 -3.10 24.07 14.80
C LEU A 154 -4.34 24.59 15.53
N ALA A 155 -4.71 25.85 15.29
CA ALA A 155 -5.94 26.42 15.85
C ALA A 155 -7.18 25.60 15.46
N LYS A 156 -7.30 25.22 14.18
CA LYS A 156 -8.41 24.39 13.70
C LYS A 156 -8.42 22.98 14.29
N ALA A 157 -7.25 22.40 14.54
CA ALA A 157 -7.12 21.10 15.20
C ALA A 157 -7.62 21.17 16.66
N GLN A 158 -7.21 22.21 17.38
CA GLN A 158 -7.63 22.48 18.76
C GLN A 158 -9.14 22.75 18.85
N GLU A 159 -9.71 23.53 17.93
CA GLU A 159 -11.15 23.78 17.86
C GLU A 159 -11.97 22.50 17.63
N LEU A 160 -11.42 21.56 16.85
CA LEU A 160 -12.06 20.28 16.56
C LEU A 160 -11.79 19.22 17.63
N GLY A 161 -10.97 19.51 18.64
CA GLY A 161 -10.58 18.55 19.68
C GLY A 161 -9.70 17.42 19.15
N ILE A 162 -8.95 17.67 18.08
CA ILE A 162 -8.03 16.71 17.46
C ILE A 162 -6.70 16.73 18.23
N GLU A 163 -6.10 15.56 18.40
CA GLU A 163 -4.83 15.42 19.10
C GLU A 163 -3.71 16.16 18.34
N VAL A 164 -2.95 17.00 19.05
CA VAL A 164 -1.86 17.80 18.48
C VAL A 164 -0.57 17.43 19.20
N ILE A 165 0.43 17.01 18.44
CA ILE A 165 1.78 16.71 18.94
C ILE A 165 2.81 17.60 18.23
N ASP A 166 3.96 17.78 18.84
CA ASP A 166 5.07 18.54 18.25
C ASP A 166 6.04 17.62 17.47
N GLU A 167 7.03 18.22 16.80
CA GLU A 167 8.06 17.49 16.07
C GLU A 167 8.90 16.58 16.99
N ALA A 168 9.15 16.98 18.24
CA ALA A 168 9.94 16.21 19.19
C ALA A 168 9.23 14.94 19.64
N GLU A 169 7.92 15.03 19.88
CA GLU A 169 7.09 13.90 20.23
C GLU A 169 6.87 12.98 19.02
N MET A 170 6.74 13.53 17.81
CA MET A 170 6.78 12.73 16.58
C MET A 170 8.04 11.88 16.52
N LEU A 171 9.23 12.47 16.69
CA LEU A 171 10.51 11.74 16.67
C LEU A 171 10.58 10.64 17.73
N ARG A 172 10.11 10.93 18.95
CA ARG A 172 9.99 9.94 20.02
C ARG A 172 9.14 8.74 19.62
N LEU A 173 7.98 9.00 19.02
CA LEU A 173 7.05 7.97 18.57
C LEU A 173 7.55 7.24 17.30
N LEU A 174 8.40 7.89 16.49
CA LEU A 174 9.13 7.27 15.39
C LEU A 174 10.32 6.40 15.87
N GLY A 175 10.75 6.55 17.12
CA GLY A 175 11.90 5.84 17.68
C GLY A 175 13.25 6.33 17.15
N VAL A 176 13.35 7.60 16.77
CA VAL A 176 14.55 8.23 16.17
C VAL A 176 15.15 9.27 17.12
#